data_AF-A0A1G2DH06-F1
#
_entry.id   AF-A0A1G2DH06-F1
#
_cell.length_a   1.000
_cell.length_b   1.000
_cell.length_c   1.000
_cell.angle_alpha   90.00
_cell.angle_beta   90.00
_cell.angle_gamma   90.00
#
_symmetry.space_group_name_H-M   'P 1'
#
loop_
_entity.id
_entity.type
_entity.pdbx_description
1 polymer ?
#
loop_
_entity_poly.entity_id
_entity_poly.type
_entity_poly.pdbx_seq_one_letter_code
_entity_poly.pdbx_strand_id
1 'polypeptide(L)'
;MKERSPDRGFTLVELIVVIAIISLLSAVVFASIGIARTKARDAQRVVNLNQIANAVAMYQNDSGGVPPGEDGVEYVNGNPEWIPGLVPKYISSVPSDPIDSADHKFHYSRQGNDYEVISFLEREGNDAACGDGGSSCQYYEKASGAFLAIANPGASGWHFSSTTEVVTLPPPSATTTPPSATTTVDTIPPSTPTNFNATAVSTSTINLSWLGSTDSGSANISASGYKVYRGAMVVANVTSSPTLSSVNTISFTASESFLWPATSYTYFIVAYDTAGNTSDPSLNASATTETSPPAVNLPAPTSLRPGFGIYGGVNNWVKTSENLAFSFDAGSLSGVSAFRLYQKKPQDATFGLVAEFSSPSALTPCSAKRTYGTWSLAPTNGPSCPGSAWYISRTGSQPVSGYAVGDYLYYVVAVDASGKEGLVSATVKATFLEPFTIQSPTMAESPVSLTPTFVWPVVSGWPRTPSYWIAVAPSDGTGQTWWSSLSVYGSVGSKVYDGPALDPNKEYTVWIYGHSHNTNQSEDQSSFASGTQTFRVSATSP
;
A
#
# COMPACT_ATOMS: atom_id res chain seq x y z
N MET A 1 6.51 -27.99 -65.82
CA MET A 1 5.93 -26.71 -65.38
C MET A 1 6.13 -26.61 -63.87
N LYS A 2 6.82 -25.57 -63.40
CA LYS A 2 7.10 -25.36 -61.97
C LYS A 2 6.18 -24.22 -61.53
N GLU A 3 5.10 -24.53 -60.84
CA GLU A 3 4.18 -23.52 -60.31
C GLU A 3 4.89 -22.72 -59.21
N ARG A 4 4.96 -21.39 -59.37
CA ARG A 4 5.44 -20.48 -58.32
C ARG A 4 4.30 -20.24 -57.34
N SER A 5 4.54 -20.49 -56.05
CA SER A 5 3.65 -20.06 -54.98
C SER A 5 3.56 -18.52 -54.95
N PRO A 6 2.38 -17.92 -54.81
CA PRO A 6 2.27 -16.48 -54.68
C PRO A 6 2.83 -16.06 -53.32
N ASP A 7 3.93 -15.30 -53.32
CA ASP A 7 4.43 -14.62 -52.13
C ASP A 7 3.35 -13.64 -51.65
N ARG A 8 2.77 -13.93 -50.47
CA ARG A 8 1.75 -13.08 -49.86
C ARG A 8 2.43 -11.81 -49.34
N GLY A 9 2.28 -10.71 -50.08
CA GLY A 9 2.71 -9.39 -49.66
C GLY A 9 1.83 -8.81 -48.55
N PHE A 10 2.43 -8.02 -47.67
CA PHE A 10 1.74 -7.28 -46.60
C PHE A 10 0.70 -6.32 -47.19
N THR A 11 -0.52 -6.35 -46.66
CA THR A 11 -1.56 -5.41 -47.06
C THR A 11 -1.41 -4.07 -46.33
N LEU A 12 -1.82 -3.00 -46.99
CA LEU A 12 -1.80 -1.65 -46.42
C LEU A 12 -2.72 -1.55 -45.18
N VAL A 13 -3.77 -2.38 -45.12
CA VAL A 13 -4.67 -2.48 -43.97
C VAL A 13 -3.97 -3.08 -42.75
N GLU A 14 -3.19 -4.15 -42.92
CA GLU A 14 -2.44 -4.77 -41.82
C GLU A 14 -1.42 -3.80 -41.21
N LEU A 15 -0.73 -3.02 -42.05
CA LEU A 15 0.22 -2.03 -41.56
C LEU A 15 -0.46 -0.90 -40.76
N ILE A 16 -1.62 -0.42 -41.25
CA ILE A 16 -2.38 0.65 -40.57
C ILE A 16 -2.93 0.17 -39.21
N VAL A 17 -3.40 -1.07 -39.12
CA VAL A 17 -3.89 -1.64 -37.85
C VAL A 17 -2.76 -1.76 -36.83
N VAL A 18 -1.57 -2.20 -37.25
CA VAL A 18 -0.42 -2.36 -36.35
C VAL A 18 0.06 -1.03 -35.80
N ILE A 19 0.21 0.00 -36.64
CA ILE A 19 0.63 1.33 -36.16
C ILE A 19 -0.44 1.96 -35.25
N ALA A 20 -1.73 1.71 -35.52
CA ALA A 20 -2.81 2.15 -34.64
C ALA A 20 -2.72 1.51 -33.26
N ILE A 21 -2.51 0.19 -33.18
CA ILE A 21 -2.36 -0.53 -31.90
C ILE A 21 -1.10 -0.07 -31.16
N ILE A 22 0.04 0.06 -31.84
CA ILE A 22 1.30 0.51 -31.20
C ILE A 22 1.15 1.94 -30.66
N SER A 23 0.47 2.83 -31.39
CA SER A 23 0.23 4.22 -30.95
C SER A 23 -0.65 4.27 -29.70
N LEU A 24 -1.69 3.43 -29.64
CA LEU A 24 -2.59 3.31 -28.50
C LEU A 24 -1.85 2.75 -27.27
N LEU A 25 -1.10 1.66 -27.44
CA LEU A 25 -0.35 1.04 -26.35
C LEU A 25 0.75 1.96 -25.82
N SER A 26 1.44 2.67 -26.72
CA SER A 26 2.49 3.62 -26.34
C SER A 26 1.94 4.76 -25.48
N ALA A 27 0.77 5.30 -25.81
CA ALA A 27 0.15 6.38 -25.03
C ALA A 27 -0.12 5.97 -23.56
N VAL A 28 -0.60 4.75 -23.33
CA VAL A 28 -0.83 4.21 -21.97
C VAL A 28 0.49 4.02 -21.21
N VAL A 29 1.52 3.50 -21.88
CA VAL A 29 2.85 3.31 -21.27
C VAL A 29 3.47 4.66 -20.89
N PHE A 30 3.42 5.67 -21.75
CA PHE A 30 3.95 7.01 -21.44
C PHE A 30 3.27 7.66 -20.23
N ALA A 31 1.94 7.54 -20.10
CA ALA A 31 1.21 8.06 -18.95
C ALA A 31 1.64 7.38 -17.63
N SER A 32 1.90 6.07 -17.66
CA SER A 32 2.32 5.30 -16.47
C SER A 32 3.73 5.67 -15.96
N ILE A 33 4.67 6.02 -16.84
CA ILE A 33 6.06 6.38 -16.49
C ILE A 33 6.11 7.71 -15.72
N GLY A 34 5.26 8.68 -16.07
CA GLY A 34 5.17 9.95 -15.36
C GLY A 34 4.84 9.75 -13.87
N ILE A 35 3.79 8.98 -13.59
CA ILE A 35 3.33 8.69 -12.22
C ILE A 35 4.39 7.90 -11.44
N ALA A 36 5.04 6.93 -12.08
CA ALA A 36 6.08 6.11 -11.44
C ALA A 36 7.31 6.95 -11.03
N ARG A 37 7.73 7.90 -11.87
CA ARG A 37 8.85 8.82 -11.55
C ARG A 37 8.50 9.74 -10.39
N THR A 38 7.30 10.31 -10.39
CA THR A 38 6.82 11.15 -9.29
C THR A 38 6.78 10.37 -7.97
N LYS A 39 6.25 9.15 -7.96
CA LYS A 39 6.22 8.29 -6.76
C LYS A 39 7.62 7.98 -6.22
N ALA A 40 8.57 7.71 -7.12
CA ALA A 40 9.95 7.44 -6.72
C ALA A 40 10.63 8.67 -6.10
N ARG A 41 10.37 9.88 -6.63
CA ARG A 41 10.90 11.13 -6.05
C ARG A 41 10.27 11.44 -4.69
N ASP A 42 8.96 11.28 -4.53
CA ASP A 42 8.30 11.47 -3.23
C ASP A 42 8.83 10.49 -2.18
N ALA A 43 9.04 9.22 -2.54
CA ALA A 43 9.67 8.25 -1.65
C ALA A 43 11.09 8.68 -1.24
N GLN A 44 11.87 9.24 -2.17
CA GLN A 44 13.20 9.77 -1.87
C GLN A 44 13.14 10.99 -0.94
N ARG A 45 12.18 11.91 -1.12
CA ARG A 45 11.97 13.06 -0.22
C ARG A 45 11.71 12.62 1.22
N VAL A 46 10.85 11.63 1.39
CA VAL A 46 10.54 11.03 2.70
C VAL A 46 11.81 10.47 3.36
N VAL A 47 12.61 9.71 2.61
CA VAL A 47 13.87 9.16 3.12
C VAL A 47 14.85 10.28 3.51
N ASN A 48 14.99 11.31 2.67
CA ASN A 48 15.89 12.44 2.91
C ASN A 48 15.49 13.24 4.16
N LEU A 49 14.20 13.55 4.34
CA LEU A 49 13.74 14.28 5.53
C LEU A 49 13.95 13.48 6.82
N ASN A 50 13.77 12.16 6.79
CA ASN A 50 14.08 11.32 7.93
C ASN A 50 15.58 11.34 8.28
N GLN A 51 16.47 11.39 7.28
CA GLN A 51 17.91 11.53 7.52
C GLN A 51 18.25 12.88 8.17
N ILE A 52 17.64 13.97 7.72
CA ILE A 52 17.85 15.30 8.29
C ILE A 52 17.33 15.34 9.73
N ALA A 53 16.10 14.88 9.98
CA ALA A 53 15.52 14.85 11.32
C ALA A 53 16.36 14.03 12.32
N ASN A 54 16.85 12.86 11.90
CA ASN A 54 17.73 12.05 12.74
C ASN A 54 19.05 12.77 13.06
N ALA A 55 19.64 13.47 12.07
CA ALA A 55 20.85 14.25 12.28
C ALA A 55 20.62 15.41 13.27
N VAL A 56 19.49 16.10 13.16
CA VAL A 56 19.09 17.16 14.11
C VAL A 56 18.89 16.60 15.51
N ALA A 57 18.25 15.44 15.65
CA ALA A 57 18.08 14.78 16.95
C ALA A 57 19.42 14.37 17.58
N MET A 58 20.37 13.90 16.78
CA MET A 58 21.73 13.60 17.26
C MET A 58 22.49 14.87 17.68
N TYR A 59 22.35 15.97 16.92
CA TYR A 59 22.89 17.28 17.31
C TYR A 59 22.31 17.73 18.65
N GLN A 60 21.00 17.57 18.83
CA GLN A 60 20.29 17.94 20.06
C GLN A 60 20.78 17.16 21.29
N ASN A 61 21.00 15.85 21.13
CA ASN A 61 21.53 14.99 22.20
C ASN A 61 22.94 15.40 22.64
N ASP A 62 23.78 15.83 21.71
CA ASP A 62 25.17 16.22 22.00
C ASP A 62 25.29 17.65 22.53
N SER A 63 24.49 18.58 22.01
CA SER A 63 24.63 20.02 22.26
C SER A 63 23.70 20.53 23.35
N GLY A 64 22.69 19.74 23.72
CA GLY A 64 21.59 20.17 24.60
C GLY A 64 20.62 21.17 23.94
N GLY A 65 20.70 21.35 22.62
CA GLY A 65 19.84 22.24 21.83
C GLY A 65 19.95 21.95 20.34
N VAL A 66 19.07 22.51 19.51
CA VAL A 66 19.01 22.25 18.06
C VAL A 66 20.08 23.02 17.28
N PRO A 67 20.36 22.67 16.00
CA PRO A 67 21.30 23.38 15.16
C PRO A 67 21.15 24.91 15.21
N PRO A 68 22.26 25.66 15.07
CA PRO A 68 22.24 27.11 15.19
C PRO A 68 21.40 27.74 14.07
N GLY A 69 20.55 28.68 14.45
CA GLY A 69 19.72 29.47 13.55
C GLY A 69 18.93 30.52 14.33
N GLU A 70 18.31 31.46 13.63
CA GLU A 70 17.41 32.44 14.22
C GLU A 70 16.03 31.80 14.42
N ASP A 71 15.43 32.02 15.59
CA ASP A 71 14.14 31.44 15.91
C ASP A 71 13.04 31.98 15.00
N GLY A 72 12.23 31.09 14.43
CA GLY A 72 11.16 31.45 13.51
C GLY A 72 11.66 31.92 12.13
N VAL A 73 12.92 31.67 11.78
CA VAL A 73 13.44 31.88 10.42
C VAL A 73 13.47 30.57 9.66
N GLU A 74 12.94 30.60 8.45
CA GLU A 74 12.97 29.49 7.51
C GLU A 74 14.32 29.43 6.79
N TYR A 75 15.02 28.32 6.94
CA TYR A 75 16.15 27.96 6.13
C TYR A 75 15.65 27.05 5.00
N VAL A 76 16.16 27.23 3.80
CA VAL A 76 15.75 26.45 2.62
C VAL A 76 16.98 25.89 1.93
N ASN A 77 16.91 24.65 1.44
CA ASN A 77 17.96 24.04 0.62
C ASN A 77 18.38 24.97 -0.55
N GLY A 78 19.67 25.36 -0.53
CA GLY A 78 20.37 26.04 -1.63
C GLY A 78 21.91 26.04 -1.51
N ASN A 79 22.45 25.34 -0.51
CA ASN A 79 23.89 25.19 -0.25
C ASN A 79 24.08 23.88 0.57
N PRO A 80 25.10 23.04 0.30
CA PRO A 80 25.35 21.77 1.01
C PRO A 80 25.41 21.80 2.56
N GLU A 81 25.40 22.98 3.19
CA GLU A 81 25.44 23.18 4.65
C GLU A 81 24.35 24.13 5.16
N TRP A 82 23.20 24.19 4.49
CA TRP A 82 22.12 25.12 4.83
C TRP A 82 21.54 24.95 6.25
N ILE A 83 21.85 23.83 6.93
CA ILE A 83 21.66 23.65 8.37
C ILE A 83 23.04 23.55 9.05
N PRO A 84 23.54 24.64 9.67
CA PRO A 84 24.87 24.69 10.26
C PRO A 84 25.07 23.64 11.36
N GLY A 85 26.26 23.04 11.43
CA GLY A 85 26.63 22.13 12.51
C GLY A 85 26.13 20.69 12.36
N LEU A 86 25.26 20.40 11.39
CA LEU A 86 24.89 19.01 11.05
C LEU A 86 25.99 18.29 10.28
N VAL A 87 26.65 18.98 9.34
CA VAL A 87 27.71 18.43 8.51
C VAL A 87 29.08 18.70 9.14
N PRO A 88 30.05 17.76 9.09
CA PRO A 88 29.90 16.36 8.69
C PRO A 88 29.48 15.43 9.85
N LYS A 89 29.37 15.97 11.07
CA LYS A 89 29.32 15.17 12.30
C LYS A 89 28.06 14.31 12.42
N TYR A 90 26.91 14.83 12.03
CA TYR A 90 25.59 14.19 12.20
C TYR A 90 24.99 13.73 10.88
N ILE A 91 25.44 14.30 9.75
CA ILE A 91 25.11 13.88 8.39
C ILE A 91 26.27 14.24 7.45
N SER A 92 26.54 13.41 6.44
CA SER A 92 27.68 13.60 5.53
C SER A 92 27.51 14.77 4.55
N SER A 93 26.27 15.05 4.16
CA SER A 93 25.85 16.25 3.45
C SER A 93 24.35 16.40 3.67
N VAL A 94 23.84 17.62 3.75
CA VAL A 94 22.38 17.80 3.85
C VAL A 94 21.78 17.50 2.47
N PRO A 95 20.87 16.51 2.32
CA PRO A 95 20.31 16.14 1.02
C PRO A 95 19.60 17.31 0.34
N SER A 96 19.61 17.32 -0.99
CA SER A 96 18.80 18.23 -1.80
C SER A 96 17.52 17.53 -2.29
N ASP A 97 16.52 18.34 -2.68
CA ASP A 97 15.32 17.80 -3.32
C ASP A 97 15.67 17.19 -4.69
N PRO A 98 15.03 16.08 -5.12
CA PRO A 98 15.29 15.46 -6.42
C PRO A 98 15.00 16.33 -7.66
N ILE A 99 14.17 17.38 -7.53
CA ILE A 99 13.84 18.33 -8.60
C ILE A 99 14.61 19.65 -8.42
N ASP A 100 14.83 20.07 -7.17
CA ASP A 100 15.52 21.31 -6.80
C ASP A 100 14.98 22.55 -7.56
N SER A 101 13.65 22.68 -7.62
CA SER A 101 12.96 23.85 -8.15
C SER A 101 12.46 24.76 -7.03
N ALA A 102 11.96 25.96 -7.36
CA ALA A 102 11.43 26.90 -6.36
C ALA A 102 10.32 26.28 -5.48
N ASP A 103 9.51 25.37 -6.03
CA ASP A 103 8.37 24.73 -5.36
C ASP A 103 8.72 23.41 -4.67
N HIS A 104 9.92 22.85 -4.92
CA HIS A 104 10.35 21.55 -4.39
C HIS A 104 11.70 21.68 -3.71
N LYS A 105 11.67 22.13 -2.45
CA LYS A 105 12.84 22.26 -1.57
C LYS A 105 12.56 21.64 -0.21
N PHE A 106 13.64 21.40 0.53
CA PHE A 106 13.57 21.10 1.96
C PHE A 106 13.70 22.37 2.76
N HIS A 107 12.92 22.44 3.83
CA HIS A 107 12.87 23.59 4.72
C HIS A 107 13.15 23.15 6.15
N TYR A 108 13.83 24.00 6.91
CA TYR A 108 14.19 23.80 8.32
C TYR A 108 13.88 25.07 9.08
N SER A 109 13.27 24.93 10.25
CA SER A 109 13.04 26.02 11.19
C SER A 109 13.27 25.54 12.61
N ARG A 110 13.54 26.49 13.51
CA ARG A 110 13.72 26.25 14.94
C ARG A 110 13.00 27.28 15.80
N GLN A 111 12.63 26.86 17.00
CA GLN A 111 12.16 27.75 18.06
C GLN A 111 12.69 27.24 19.41
N GLY A 112 13.60 27.98 20.02
CA GLY A 112 14.28 27.51 21.23
C GLY A 112 15.04 26.21 20.98
N ASN A 113 14.58 25.13 21.63
CA ASN A 113 15.14 23.77 21.50
C ASN A 113 14.30 22.84 20.61
N ASP A 114 13.23 23.35 20.00
CA ASP A 114 12.35 22.61 19.11
C ASP A 114 12.69 22.92 17.65
N TYR A 115 12.44 21.97 16.75
CA TYR A 115 12.70 22.12 15.33
C TYR A 115 11.60 21.50 14.47
N GLU A 116 11.55 21.91 13.20
CA GLU A 116 10.73 21.32 12.16
C GLU A 116 11.54 21.20 10.86
N VAL A 117 11.40 20.08 10.15
CA VAL A 117 11.83 19.90 8.76
C VAL A 117 10.68 19.42 7.89
N ILE A 118 10.56 20.00 6.70
CA ILE A 118 9.39 19.81 5.83
C ILE A 118 9.77 19.81 4.35
N SER A 119 8.96 19.13 3.54
CA SER A 119 9.02 19.13 2.08
C SER A 119 7.62 19.05 1.49
N PHE A 120 7.42 19.72 0.36
CA PHE A 120 6.25 19.55 -0.49
C PHE A 120 6.37 18.25 -1.31
N LEU A 121 5.36 17.39 -1.25
CA LEU A 121 5.28 16.19 -2.09
C LEU A 121 4.55 16.49 -3.39
N GLU A 122 4.98 15.87 -4.49
CA GLU A 122 4.39 16.10 -5.82
C GLU A 122 2.97 15.53 -5.94
N ARG A 123 2.65 14.48 -5.18
CA ARG A 123 1.30 13.91 -5.12
C ARG A 123 0.57 14.30 -3.85
N GLU A 124 -0.58 14.94 -4.04
CA GLU A 124 -1.57 15.13 -2.98
C GLU A 124 -2.11 13.77 -2.48
N GLY A 125 -2.30 13.63 -1.17
CA GLY A 125 -2.83 12.41 -0.56
C GLY A 125 -1.84 11.25 -0.48
N ASN A 126 -0.55 11.54 -0.28
CA ASN A 126 0.45 10.51 -0.02
C ASN A 126 0.27 9.97 1.40
N ASP A 127 0.07 8.65 1.56
CA ASP A 127 -0.12 7.99 2.86
C ASP A 127 1.00 8.28 3.88
N ALA A 128 2.21 8.61 3.41
CA ALA A 128 3.34 8.98 4.28
C ALA A 128 3.17 10.38 4.91
N ALA A 129 2.54 11.32 4.21
CA ALA A 129 2.19 12.66 4.69
C ALA A 129 0.85 12.65 5.44
N CYS A 130 -0.10 11.81 5.02
CA CYS A 130 -1.37 11.60 5.72
C CYS A 130 -1.19 10.72 6.97
N GLY A 131 -0.47 11.21 7.98
CA GLY A 131 -0.25 10.48 9.23
C GLY A 131 1.06 10.76 9.95
N ASP A 132 1.82 11.76 9.50
CA ASP A 132 3.06 12.21 10.15
C ASP A 132 2.82 13.12 11.37
N GLY A 133 1.56 13.49 11.63
CA GLY A 133 1.17 14.40 12.71
C GLY A 133 1.04 15.86 12.28
N GLY A 134 1.28 16.16 10.99
CA GLY A 134 1.17 17.49 10.40
C GLY A 134 -0.24 17.92 10.01
N SER A 135 -0.37 19.14 9.47
CA SER A 135 -1.67 19.76 9.16
C SER A 135 -2.20 19.50 7.74
N SER A 136 -1.40 18.87 6.87
CA SER A 136 -1.75 18.66 5.46
C SER A 136 -1.11 17.42 4.85
N CYS A 137 -1.91 16.65 4.13
CA CYS A 137 -1.52 15.47 3.35
C CYS A 137 -0.62 15.76 2.13
N GLN A 138 -0.24 17.02 1.92
CA GLN A 138 0.60 17.46 0.80
C GLN A 138 2.04 17.76 1.24
N TYR A 139 2.27 17.85 2.55
CA TYR A 139 3.57 18.10 3.14
C TYR A 139 3.99 16.91 3.98
N TYR A 140 5.26 16.51 3.86
CA TYR A 140 5.85 15.55 4.79
C TYR A 140 6.68 16.31 5.80
N GLU A 141 6.36 16.16 7.09
CA GLU A 141 6.89 16.95 8.21
C GLU A 141 7.55 16.05 9.27
N LYS A 142 8.63 16.54 9.89
CA LYS A 142 9.24 15.98 11.11
C LYS A 142 9.59 17.09 12.08
N ALA A 143 9.11 16.99 13.32
CA ALA A 143 9.34 17.99 14.35
C ALA A 143 9.73 17.36 15.71
N SER A 144 10.35 18.15 16.59
CA SER A 144 10.58 17.82 18.00
C SER A 144 9.87 18.79 18.94
N GLY A 145 9.32 18.30 20.04
CA GLY A 145 8.71 19.14 21.09
C GLY A 145 7.29 19.59 20.80
N ALA A 146 6.87 20.71 21.41
CA ALA A 146 5.47 21.16 21.43
C ALA A 146 5.26 22.40 20.54
N PHE A 147 5.56 22.30 19.24
CA PHE A 147 5.30 23.27 18.17
C PHE A 147 6.04 22.76 16.89
N LEU A 148 5.58 22.82 15.62
CA LEU A 148 4.70 23.71 14.84
C LEU A 148 4.11 22.97 13.63
N ALA A 149 2.99 23.48 13.09
CA ALA A 149 2.46 23.13 11.78
C ALA A 149 2.60 24.33 10.83
N ILE A 150 3.07 24.10 9.60
CA ILE A 150 3.08 25.12 8.56
C ILE A 150 1.68 25.27 7.96
N ALA A 151 1.04 26.43 8.19
CA ALA A 151 -0.13 26.87 7.43
C ALA A 151 0.29 27.96 6.42
N ASN A 152 -0.02 27.74 5.15
CA ASN A 152 0.28 28.66 4.03
C ASN A 152 -0.37 30.05 4.22
N PRO A 153 0.35 31.17 4.06
CA PRO A 153 -0.26 32.45 3.74
C PRO A 153 0.15 32.91 2.34
N GLY A 154 -0.83 33.37 1.55
CA GLY A 154 -0.54 34.10 0.33
C GLY A 154 0.36 35.33 0.56
N ALA A 155 1.01 35.80 -0.52
CA ALA A 155 1.64 37.10 -0.80
C ALA A 155 2.57 37.81 0.23
N SER A 156 2.66 37.45 1.50
CA SER A 156 3.42 38.21 2.53
C SER A 156 4.46 37.42 3.33
N GLY A 157 4.69 36.13 3.05
CA GLY A 157 5.69 35.32 3.74
C GLY A 157 5.18 34.63 5.03
N TRP A 158 5.89 33.59 5.44
CA TRP A 158 5.50 32.59 6.47
C TRP A 158 5.53 33.14 7.92
N HIS A 159 4.55 32.74 8.76
CA HIS A 159 4.51 33.04 10.21
C HIS A 159 3.88 31.88 11.04
N PHE A 160 4.28 31.71 12.31
CA PHE A 160 4.04 30.56 13.22
C PHE A 160 2.94 30.80 14.33
N SER A 161 2.24 29.77 14.84
CA SER A 161 1.27 29.86 15.99
C SER A 161 1.16 28.61 16.90
N SER A 162 1.04 28.79 18.23
CA SER A 162 1.18 27.78 19.33
C SER A 162 -0.07 27.02 19.74
N THR A 163 0.06 25.73 20.07
CA THR A 163 -0.74 25.11 21.16
C THR A 163 -0.02 23.92 21.82
N THR A 164 -0.19 23.83 23.15
CA THR A 164 0.65 23.18 24.16
C THR A 164 0.23 21.73 24.49
N GLU A 165 1.13 20.75 24.45
CA GLU A 165 1.11 19.59 25.37
C GLU A 165 2.51 18.94 25.48
N VAL A 166 3.00 18.74 26.70
CA VAL A 166 4.42 18.50 27.04
C VAL A 166 4.65 17.10 27.59
N VAL A 167 5.72 16.42 27.17
CA VAL A 167 6.35 15.29 27.89
C VAL A 167 7.83 15.61 28.12
N THR A 168 8.30 15.55 29.37
CA THR A 168 9.68 15.88 29.77
C THR A 168 10.45 14.64 30.24
N LEU A 169 11.75 14.57 29.93
CA LEU A 169 12.72 13.62 30.50
C LEU A 169 13.93 14.37 31.11
N PRO A 170 14.63 13.80 32.11
CA PRO A 170 15.51 14.54 33.02
C PRO A 170 16.94 14.76 32.48
N PRO A 171 17.70 15.74 33.01
CA PRO A 171 18.99 16.16 32.46
C PRO A 171 20.18 15.42 33.08
N PRO A 172 21.28 15.17 32.33
CA PRO A 172 22.58 14.85 32.91
C PRO A 172 23.54 16.05 32.94
N SER A 173 24.33 16.11 34.02
CA SER A 173 25.33 17.15 34.33
C SER A 173 26.74 16.83 33.83
N ALA A 174 27.51 17.93 33.64
CA ALA A 174 28.97 18.13 33.78
C ALA A 174 29.87 18.10 32.52
N THR A 175 30.17 19.32 32.06
CA THR A 175 31.46 19.95 31.70
C THR A 175 32.69 19.08 31.34
N THR A 176 33.21 19.25 30.12
CA THR A 176 34.66 19.42 29.84
C THR A 176 34.87 20.29 28.58
N THR A 177 35.95 21.08 28.59
CA THR A 177 36.40 22.02 27.55
C THR A 177 36.96 21.30 26.30
N PRO A 178 36.79 21.84 25.07
CA PRO A 178 37.35 21.22 23.86
C PRO A 178 38.78 21.67 23.57
N PRO A 179 39.70 20.77 23.17
CA PRO A 179 40.91 21.16 22.44
C PRO A 179 40.60 21.35 20.95
N SER A 180 41.23 22.36 20.38
CA SER A 180 41.20 22.68 18.96
C SER A 180 41.87 21.55 18.16
N ALA A 181 41.18 20.99 17.16
CA ALA A 181 41.73 20.02 16.21
C ALA A 181 41.44 20.46 14.77
N THR A 182 42.51 20.60 14.00
CA THR A 182 42.53 20.80 12.54
C THR A 182 41.93 19.59 11.83
N THR A 183 40.85 19.74 11.08
CA THR A 183 40.23 18.68 10.29
C THR A 183 40.88 18.55 8.92
N THR A 184 41.61 17.46 8.71
CA THR A 184 42.01 17.00 7.37
C THR A 184 40.87 16.20 6.76
N VAL A 185 40.49 16.49 5.51
CA VAL A 185 39.45 15.76 4.77
C VAL A 185 39.94 14.35 4.46
N ASP A 186 39.17 13.34 4.84
CA ASP A 186 39.46 11.93 4.54
C ASP A 186 39.10 11.59 3.10
N THR A 187 40.03 10.95 2.39
CA THR A 187 39.89 10.56 0.98
C THR A 187 40.22 9.09 0.76
N ILE A 188 40.47 8.33 1.83
CA ILE A 188 40.87 6.93 1.74
C ILE A 188 39.62 6.07 1.87
N PRO A 189 39.29 5.24 0.86
CA PRO A 189 38.14 4.35 0.96
C PRO A 189 38.39 3.20 1.96
N PRO A 190 37.32 2.68 2.62
CA PRO A 190 37.41 1.50 3.46
C PRO A 190 37.94 0.28 2.71
N SER A 191 38.51 -0.67 3.46
CA SER A 191 38.88 -1.98 2.93
C SER A 191 37.66 -2.75 2.42
N THR A 192 37.84 -3.56 1.39
CA THR A 192 36.79 -4.48 0.88
C THR A 192 36.31 -5.44 1.98
N PRO A 193 34.97 -5.63 2.15
CA PRO A 193 34.43 -6.62 3.07
C PRO A 193 34.83 -8.04 2.69
N THR A 194 35.23 -8.84 3.67
CA THR A 194 35.68 -10.23 3.48
C THR A 194 34.78 -11.23 4.22
N ASN A 195 34.87 -12.51 3.85
CA ASN A 195 34.03 -13.59 4.41
C ASN A 195 32.53 -13.33 4.29
N PHE A 196 32.11 -12.64 3.22
CA PHE A 196 30.70 -12.43 2.95
C PHE A 196 30.04 -13.76 2.58
N ASN A 197 29.00 -14.11 3.32
CA ASN A 197 28.30 -15.37 3.21
C ASN A 197 26.78 -15.14 3.22
N ALA A 198 26.06 -16.00 2.51
CA ALA A 198 24.61 -16.01 2.46
C ALA A 198 24.11 -17.41 2.83
N THR A 199 23.22 -17.51 3.81
CA THR A 199 22.61 -18.77 4.23
C THR A 199 21.10 -18.68 4.16
N ALA A 200 20.46 -19.62 3.46
CA ALA A 200 19.02 -19.76 3.50
C ALA A 200 18.61 -20.36 4.86
N VAL A 201 17.59 -19.76 5.49
CA VAL A 201 17.07 -20.18 6.80
C VAL A 201 15.67 -20.78 6.67
N SER A 202 14.93 -20.39 5.64
CA SER A 202 13.58 -20.89 5.36
C SER A 202 13.24 -20.73 3.87
N THR A 203 11.97 -20.99 3.53
CA THR A 203 11.40 -20.72 2.20
C THR A 203 11.33 -19.22 1.87
N SER A 204 11.50 -18.36 2.87
CA SER A 204 11.24 -16.92 2.80
C SER A 204 12.27 -16.07 3.57
N THR A 205 13.35 -16.68 4.07
CA THR A 205 14.35 -16.01 4.90
C THR A 205 15.78 -16.36 4.48
N ILE A 206 16.63 -15.34 4.34
CA ILE A 206 18.08 -15.48 4.11
C ILE A 206 18.83 -14.64 5.14
N ASN A 207 19.82 -15.25 5.79
CA ASN A 207 20.77 -14.55 6.66
C ASN A 207 22.05 -14.24 5.88
N LEU A 208 22.55 -13.03 6.02
CA LEU A 208 23.84 -12.61 5.49
C LEU A 208 24.82 -12.38 6.65
N SER A 209 26.07 -12.78 6.46
CA SER A 209 27.14 -12.52 7.42
C SER A 209 28.46 -12.14 6.77
N TRP A 210 29.26 -11.30 7.44
CA TRP A 210 30.58 -10.87 6.98
C TRP A 210 31.47 -10.38 8.14
N LEU A 211 32.77 -10.25 7.87
CA LEU A 211 33.71 -9.59 8.77
C LEU A 211 33.78 -8.09 8.53
N GLY A 212 34.06 -7.34 9.59
CA GLY A 212 34.21 -5.88 9.55
C GLY A 212 35.30 -5.39 8.59
N SER A 213 35.13 -4.19 8.05
CA SER A 213 36.08 -3.46 7.19
C SER A 213 36.74 -2.32 7.96
N THR A 214 38.00 -2.03 7.64
CA THR A 214 38.77 -0.93 8.24
C THR A 214 39.00 0.21 7.28
N ASP A 215 39.05 1.40 7.82
CA ASP A 215 39.57 2.58 7.16
C ASP A 215 40.87 3.03 7.84
N SER A 216 41.85 3.45 7.03
CA SER A 216 43.19 3.84 7.47
C SER A 216 43.47 5.34 7.34
N GLY A 217 42.53 6.12 6.77
CA GLY A 217 42.67 7.57 6.57
C GLY A 217 42.34 8.43 7.78
N SER A 218 41.49 7.93 8.68
CA SER A 218 41.13 8.58 9.94
C SER A 218 41.74 7.86 11.14
N ALA A 219 42.16 8.61 12.16
CA ALA A 219 42.74 8.06 13.38
C ALA A 219 41.76 7.09 14.08
N ASN A 220 41.91 5.79 13.79
CA ASN A 220 41.21 4.65 14.38
C ASN A 220 39.67 4.71 14.39
N ILE A 221 38.96 4.42 13.30
CA ILE A 221 37.56 3.93 13.35
C ILE A 221 37.26 3.01 12.15
N SER A 222 36.49 1.96 12.43
CA SER A 222 35.86 0.99 11.51
C SER A 222 34.99 1.62 10.43
N ALA A 223 34.65 0.88 9.36
CA ALA A 223 33.68 1.34 8.37
C ALA A 223 32.39 1.87 9.04
N SER A 224 31.84 2.97 8.52
CA SER A 224 30.60 3.60 9.01
C SER A 224 29.36 2.74 8.77
N GLY A 225 29.43 1.82 7.81
CA GLY A 225 28.40 0.82 7.56
C GLY A 225 28.59 0.07 6.26
N TYR A 226 27.56 -0.68 5.87
CA TYR A 226 27.54 -1.48 4.64
C TYR A 226 26.27 -1.24 3.83
N LYS A 227 26.42 -1.18 2.52
CA LYS A 227 25.30 -1.26 1.57
C LYS A 227 25.20 -2.68 1.05
N VAL A 228 24.04 -3.29 1.17
CA VAL A 228 23.76 -4.64 0.67
C VAL A 228 23.08 -4.53 -0.68
N TYR A 229 23.64 -5.21 -1.67
CA TYR A 229 23.13 -5.23 -3.03
C TYR A 229 22.59 -6.60 -3.40
N ARG A 230 21.53 -6.60 -4.22
CA ARG A 230 21.02 -7.78 -4.91
C ARG A 230 20.78 -7.40 -6.37
N GLY A 231 21.66 -7.88 -7.26
CA GLY A 231 21.75 -7.34 -8.62
C GLY A 231 22.21 -5.88 -8.59
N ALA A 232 21.52 -5.00 -9.33
CA ALA A 232 21.83 -3.57 -9.38
C ALA A 232 21.15 -2.73 -8.28
N MET A 233 20.32 -3.35 -7.43
CA MET A 233 19.53 -2.65 -6.42
C MET A 233 20.15 -2.77 -5.03
N VAL A 234 20.18 -1.65 -4.29
CA VAL A 234 20.46 -1.65 -2.85
C VAL A 234 19.21 -2.17 -2.13
N VAL A 235 19.37 -3.22 -1.34
CA VAL A 235 18.27 -3.88 -0.60
C VAL A 235 18.30 -3.61 0.91
N ALA A 236 19.44 -3.15 1.45
CA ALA A 236 19.54 -2.69 2.84
C ALA A 236 20.78 -1.82 3.05
N ASN A 237 20.72 -0.96 4.06
CA ASN A 237 21.87 -0.25 4.63
C ASN A 237 22.04 -0.70 6.08
N VAL A 238 23.26 -1.14 6.42
CA VAL A 238 23.60 -1.65 7.76
C VAL A 238 24.51 -0.63 8.43
N THR A 239 24.04 -0.02 9.52
CA THR A 239 24.74 1.03 10.27
C THR A 239 25.40 0.48 11.53
N SER A 240 26.02 -0.71 11.46
CA SER A 240 26.85 -1.24 12.55
C SER A 240 28.28 -0.72 12.40
N SER A 241 28.87 -0.25 13.50
CA SER A 241 30.30 0.09 13.60
C SER A 241 31.07 -1.14 14.07
N PRO A 242 31.70 -1.94 13.18
CA PRO A 242 32.25 -3.21 13.57
C PRO A 242 33.77 -3.16 13.63
N THR A 243 34.34 -3.60 14.74
CA THR A 243 35.77 -3.95 14.78
C THR A 243 36.04 -5.18 13.89
N LEU A 244 37.24 -5.31 13.32
CA LEU A 244 37.65 -6.39 12.39
C LEU A 244 37.30 -7.81 12.85
N SER A 245 37.19 -8.02 14.17
CA SER A 245 36.95 -9.33 14.79
C SER A 245 35.47 -9.65 14.99
N SER A 246 34.55 -8.73 14.69
CA SER A 246 33.11 -8.93 14.87
C SER A 246 32.45 -9.47 13.60
N VAL A 247 31.65 -10.53 13.75
CA VAL A 247 30.80 -11.06 12.68
C VAL A 247 29.53 -10.22 12.65
N ASN A 248 29.32 -9.48 11.56
CA ASN A 248 28.08 -8.77 11.32
C ASN A 248 27.04 -9.71 10.74
N THR A 249 25.78 -9.57 11.14
CA THR A 249 24.68 -10.38 10.61
C THR A 249 23.45 -9.52 10.34
N ILE A 250 22.76 -9.78 9.24
CA ILE A 250 21.42 -9.24 8.97
C ILE A 250 20.53 -10.36 8.42
N SER A 251 19.27 -10.37 8.84
CA SER A 251 18.25 -11.32 8.40
C SER A 251 17.25 -10.62 7.49
N PHE A 252 17.04 -11.18 6.30
CA PHE A 252 16.01 -10.71 5.36
C PHE A 252 14.80 -11.62 5.40
N THR A 253 13.60 -11.07 5.60
CA THR A 253 12.33 -11.82 5.58
C THR A 253 11.50 -11.43 4.36
N ALA A 254 10.71 -12.36 3.79
CA ALA A 254 10.00 -12.15 2.52
C ALA A 254 9.10 -10.90 2.47
N SER A 255 8.52 -10.48 3.60
CA SER A 255 7.72 -9.24 3.70
C SER A 255 8.52 -7.98 3.39
N GLU A 256 9.84 -8.01 3.58
CA GLU A 256 10.73 -6.86 3.45
C GLU A 256 11.62 -6.94 2.19
N SER A 257 11.71 -8.12 1.56
CA SER A 257 12.76 -8.38 0.56
C SER A 257 12.33 -9.20 -0.66
N PHE A 258 11.05 -9.54 -0.83
CA PHE A 258 10.55 -10.24 -2.02
C PHE A 258 11.31 -11.56 -2.30
N LEU A 259 11.44 -12.42 -1.29
CA LEU A 259 12.05 -13.75 -1.41
C LEU A 259 10.99 -14.81 -1.76
N TRP A 260 11.30 -15.68 -2.72
CA TRP A 260 10.44 -16.77 -3.20
C TRP A 260 11.07 -18.12 -2.86
N PRO A 261 10.30 -19.20 -2.61
CA PRO A 261 10.84 -20.53 -2.34
C PRO A 261 11.65 -21.07 -3.52
N ALA A 262 12.61 -21.95 -3.25
CA ALA A 262 13.45 -22.62 -4.26
C ALA A 262 14.14 -21.66 -5.26
N THR A 263 14.37 -20.40 -4.87
CA THR A 263 14.92 -19.36 -5.74
C THR A 263 16.31 -18.97 -5.26
N SER A 264 17.27 -18.95 -6.19
CA SER A 264 18.64 -18.57 -5.89
C SER A 264 18.79 -17.05 -5.94
N TYR A 265 19.31 -16.48 -4.86
CA TYR A 265 19.59 -15.06 -4.71
C TYR A 265 21.09 -14.84 -4.55
N THR A 266 21.62 -13.84 -5.24
CA THR A 266 23.04 -13.48 -5.18
C THR A 266 23.17 -12.05 -4.67
N TYR A 267 24.05 -11.89 -3.69
CA TYR A 267 24.29 -10.64 -2.99
C TYR A 267 25.76 -10.24 -3.09
N PHE A 268 26.04 -8.96 -2.91
CA PHE A 268 27.35 -8.45 -2.55
C PHE A 268 27.17 -7.24 -1.63
N ILE A 269 28.24 -6.88 -0.92
CA ILE A 269 28.23 -5.72 -0.01
C ILE A 269 29.36 -4.76 -0.35
N VAL A 270 29.12 -3.48 -0.04
CA VAL A 270 30.10 -2.40 -0.15
C VAL A 270 30.18 -1.69 1.18
N ALA A 271 31.37 -1.53 1.73
CA ALA A 271 31.58 -0.72 2.93
C ALA A 271 31.62 0.77 2.56
N TYR A 272 31.16 1.62 3.47
CA TYR A 272 31.30 3.07 3.34
C TYR A 272 31.81 3.67 4.65
N ASP A 273 32.61 4.73 4.56
CA ASP A 273 33.03 5.54 5.70
C ASP A 273 32.11 6.74 5.93
N THR A 274 32.40 7.53 6.96
CA THR A 274 31.68 8.75 7.31
C THR A 274 31.96 9.90 6.32
N ALA A 275 33.05 9.83 5.56
CA ALA A 275 33.40 10.76 4.48
C ALA A 275 32.67 10.43 3.16
N GLY A 276 31.98 9.30 3.08
CA GLY A 276 31.26 8.83 1.92
C GLY A 276 32.11 8.04 0.91
N ASN A 277 33.38 7.75 1.20
CA ASN A 277 34.17 6.88 0.35
C ASN A 277 33.66 5.44 0.46
N THR A 278 33.61 4.75 -0.67
CA THR A 278 33.13 3.37 -0.76
C THR A 278 34.27 2.42 -1.09
N SER A 279 34.28 1.25 -0.46
CA SER A 279 35.21 0.17 -0.81
C SER A 279 34.89 -0.43 -2.18
N ASP A 280 35.81 -1.25 -2.69
CA ASP A 280 35.44 -2.21 -3.73
C ASP A 280 34.35 -3.18 -3.21
N PRO A 281 33.50 -3.73 -4.10
CA PRO A 281 32.51 -4.75 -3.74
C PRO A 281 33.15 -6.01 -3.16
N SER A 282 32.45 -6.65 -2.21
CA SER A 282 32.80 -8.00 -1.76
C SER A 282 32.68 -9.02 -2.91
N LEU A 283 33.24 -10.21 -2.68
CA LEU A 283 32.85 -11.37 -3.49
C LEU A 283 31.34 -11.62 -3.37
N ASN A 284 30.75 -12.15 -4.44
CA ASN A 284 29.35 -12.52 -4.46
C ASN A 284 29.10 -13.71 -3.52
N ALA A 285 28.04 -13.63 -2.72
CA ALA A 285 27.52 -14.77 -1.97
C ALA A 285 26.10 -15.10 -2.45
N SER A 286 25.83 -16.39 -2.66
CA SER A 286 24.54 -16.86 -3.14
C SER A 286 23.90 -17.83 -2.17
N ALA A 287 22.59 -17.71 -1.97
CA ALA A 287 21.79 -18.66 -1.22
C ALA A 287 20.52 -18.98 -1.99
N THR A 288 20.12 -20.25 -1.99
CA THR A 288 18.84 -20.69 -2.54
C THR A 288 17.88 -20.94 -1.39
N THR A 289 16.80 -20.16 -1.33
CA THR A 289 15.73 -20.35 -0.33
C THR A 289 15.24 -21.78 -0.36
N GLU A 290 14.81 -22.28 0.81
CA GLU A 290 14.35 -23.66 0.89
C GLU A 290 13.16 -23.89 -0.03
N THR A 291 13.08 -25.09 -0.58
CA THR A 291 11.87 -25.54 -1.26
C THR A 291 10.72 -25.52 -0.27
N SER A 292 9.55 -25.06 -0.69
CA SER A 292 8.35 -25.22 0.14
C SER A 292 8.23 -26.68 0.59
N PRO A 293 7.94 -26.96 1.88
CA PRO A 293 7.78 -28.32 2.35
C PRO A 293 6.84 -29.07 1.40
N PRO A 294 7.14 -30.31 1.00
CA PRO A 294 6.30 -31.06 0.08
C PRO A 294 4.91 -31.14 0.69
N ALA A 295 3.88 -30.64 -0.01
CA ALA A 295 2.52 -30.57 0.51
C ALA A 295 2.18 -31.87 1.27
N VAL A 296 1.65 -31.74 2.48
CA VAL A 296 1.03 -32.91 3.14
C VAL A 296 -0.06 -33.39 2.18
N ASN A 297 -0.31 -34.69 2.11
CA ASN A 297 -1.38 -35.25 1.27
C ASN A 297 -2.77 -34.94 1.87
N LEU A 298 -3.00 -33.68 2.23
CA LEU A 298 -4.31 -33.13 2.54
C LEU A 298 -4.96 -32.69 1.22
N PRO A 299 -6.26 -32.94 1.07
CA PRO A 299 -7.01 -32.56 -0.12
C PRO A 299 -7.02 -31.04 -0.29
N ALA A 300 -7.09 -30.60 -1.54
CA ALA A 300 -7.37 -29.20 -1.84
C ALA A 300 -8.84 -28.87 -1.56
N PRO A 301 -9.16 -27.69 -1.00
CA PRO A 301 -10.53 -27.18 -1.03
C PRO A 301 -11.06 -27.12 -2.46
N THR A 302 -12.30 -27.52 -2.65
CA THR A 302 -13.01 -27.54 -3.94
C THR A 302 -14.10 -26.48 -3.98
N SER A 303 -14.68 -26.26 -5.16
CA SER A 303 -15.81 -25.34 -5.37
C SER A 303 -15.58 -23.95 -4.77
N LEU A 304 -14.38 -23.39 -4.95
CA LEU A 304 -14.05 -22.05 -4.48
C LEU A 304 -14.83 -21.01 -5.30
N ARG A 305 -15.51 -20.08 -4.64
CA ARG A 305 -16.44 -19.11 -5.25
C ARG A 305 -16.24 -17.73 -4.59
N PRO A 306 -15.55 -16.79 -5.24
CA PRO A 306 -15.36 -15.46 -4.70
C PRO A 306 -16.57 -14.58 -5.04
N GLY A 307 -16.75 -13.51 -4.29
CA GLY A 307 -17.70 -12.46 -4.62
C GLY A 307 -17.67 -11.32 -3.61
N PHE A 308 -18.25 -10.19 -4.00
CA PHE A 308 -18.51 -9.08 -3.09
C PHE A 308 -19.97 -9.17 -2.64
N GLY A 309 -20.21 -9.56 -1.39
CA GLY A 309 -21.55 -9.49 -0.82
C GLY A 309 -21.88 -8.07 -0.39
N ILE A 310 -23.16 -7.75 -0.51
CA ILE A 310 -23.68 -6.42 -0.23
C ILE A 310 -24.70 -6.56 0.89
N TYR A 311 -24.53 -5.74 1.90
CA TYR A 311 -25.38 -5.77 3.09
C TYR A 311 -26.01 -4.40 3.27
N GLY A 312 -27.35 -4.37 3.31
CA GLY A 312 -28.10 -3.20 3.73
C GLY A 312 -27.93 -2.95 5.23
N GLY A 313 -27.89 -1.67 5.62
CA GLY A 313 -27.79 -1.26 7.02
C GLY A 313 -28.47 0.08 7.26
N VAL A 314 -28.90 0.33 8.50
CA VAL A 314 -29.44 1.63 8.91
C VAL A 314 -28.37 2.72 8.79
N ASN A 315 -28.69 3.80 8.08
CA ASN A 315 -27.91 5.04 7.92
C ASN A 315 -26.66 5.01 7.01
N ASN A 316 -26.30 3.87 6.38
CA ASN A 316 -25.22 3.84 5.37
C ASN A 316 -25.32 2.60 4.46
N TRP A 317 -26.19 2.66 3.45
CA TRP A 317 -26.87 1.48 2.89
C TRP A 317 -26.06 0.54 2.01
N VAL A 318 -24.88 0.92 1.53
CA VAL A 318 -24.05 0.01 0.72
C VAL A 318 -22.72 -0.20 1.39
N LYS A 319 -22.70 -1.18 2.28
CA LYS A 319 -21.46 -1.77 2.75
C LYS A 319 -21.21 -3.06 1.98
N THR A 320 -19.94 -3.28 1.64
CA THR A 320 -19.50 -4.45 0.89
C THR A 320 -18.61 -5.32 1.76
N SER A 321 -18.64 -6.62 1.52
CA SER A 321 -17.74 -7.59 2.13
C SER A 321 -17.21 -8.51 1.05
N GLU A 322 -15.90 -8.75 1.07
CA GLU A 322 -15.31 -9.89 0.36
C GLU A 322 -15.85 -11.17 1.00
N ASN A 323 -16.34 -12.05 0.13
CA ASN A 323 -16.98 -13.29 0.51
C ASN A 323 -16.47 -14.42 -0.38
N LEU A 324 -16.15 -15.54 0.25
CA LEU A 324 -15.52 -16.68 -0.40
C LEU A 324 -16.17 -17.95 0.13
N ALA A 325 -16.90 -18.66 -0.72
CA ALA A 325 -17.43 -19.97 -0.40
C ALA A 325 -16.48 -21.06 -0.92
N PHE A 326 -16.28 -22.14 -0.16
CA PHE A 326 -15.57 -23.33 -0.62
C PHE A 326 -16.11 -24.58 0.06
N SER A 327 -15.78 -25.73 -0.51
CA SER A 327 -16.16 -27.03 0.04
C SER A 327 -14.97 -27.97 0.20
N PHE A 328 -15.17 -28.99 1.02
CA PHE A 328 -14.34 -30.19 1.08
C PHE A 328 -15.23 -31.41 0.85
N ASP A 329 -14.67 -32.46 0.27
CA ASP A 329 -15.37 -33.75 0.22
C ASP A 329 -15.63 -34.22 1.66
N ALA A 330 -16.83 -34.72 1.95
CA ALA A 330 -17.32 -34.95 3.31
C ALA A 330 -16.44 -35.89 4.16
N GLY A 331 -15.58 -36.72 3.55
CA GLY A 331 -14.63 -37.60 4.24
C GLY A 331 -13.20 -37.07 4.36
N SER A 332 -12.92 -35.85 3.87
CA SER A 332 -11.57 -35.39 3.53
C SER A 332 -10.95 -34.41 4.54
N LEU A 333 -11.67 -34.08 5.62
CA LEU A 333 -11.19 -33.21 6.70
C LEU A 333 -10.28 -33.91 7.72
N SER A 334 -10.05 -35.22 7.56
CA SER A 334 -9.13 -35.97 8.42
C SER A 334 -7.70 -35.40 8.29
N GLY A 335 -7.08 -35.07 9.43
CA GLY A 335 -5.74 -34.48 9.45
C GLY A 335 -5.70 -32.96 9.21
N VAL A 336 -6.83 -32.32 8.88
CA VAL A 336 -6.91 -30.86 8.76
C VAL A 336 -7.05 -30.23 10.15
N SER A 337 -6.07 -29.41 10.52
CA SER A 337 -6.05 -28.65 11.78
C SER A 337 -6.46 -27.19 11.57
N ALA A 338 -6.25 -26.62 10.38
CA ALA A 338 -6.58 -25.23 10.06
C ALA A 338 -6.79 -25.02 8.55
N PHE A 339 -7.34 -23.85 8.21
CA PHE A 339 -7.37 -23.33 6.85
C PHE A 339 -6.61 -22.01 6.76
N ARG A 340 -5.84 -21.80 5.71
CA ARG A 340 -5.24 -20.50 5.39
C ARG A 340 -5.86 -19.90 4.14
N LEU A 341 -6.18 -18.62 4.20
CA LEU A 341 -6.65 -17.81 3.08
C LEU A 341 -5.52 -16.92 2.58
N TYR A 342 -5.27 -17.00 1.27
CA TYR A 342 -4.34 -16.13 0.58
C TYR A 342 -5.10 -15.18 -0.35
N GLN A 343 -4.68 -13.92 -0.36
CA GLN A 343 -5.25 -12.87 -1.22
C GLN A 343 -4.12 -12.15 -1.96
N LYS A 344 -4.37 -11.80 -3.22
CA LYS A 344 -3.59 -10.82 -3.97
C LYS A 344 -4.51 -9.69 -4.41
N LYS A 345 -4.26 -8.46 -3.94
CA LYS A 345 -5.02 -7.26 -4.36
C LYS A 345 -4.51 -6.75 -5.71
N PRO A 346 -5.27 -5.87 -6.40
CA PRO A 346 -4.86 -5.33 -7.69
C PRO A 346 -3.48 -4.65 -7.68
N GLN A 347 -3.16 -3.93 -6.60
CA GLN A 347 -1.88 -3.25 -6.42
C GLN A 347 -0.74 -4.15 -5.96
N ASP A 348 -1.02 -5.40 -5.56
CA ASP A 348 -0.03 -6.31 -4.99
C ASP A 348 0.64 -7.12 -6.10
N ALA A 349 1.96 -7.34 -5.99
CA ALA A 349 2.68 -8.18 -6.95
C ALA A 349 2.42 -9.69 -6.71
N THR A 350 2.17 -10.10 -5.46
CA THR A 350 2.10 -11.49 -5.02
C THR A 350 0.93 -11.73 -4.06
N PHE A 351 0.58 -13.00 -3.83
CA PHE A 351 -0.36 -13.39 -2.78
C PHE A 351 0.26 -13.22 -1.38
N GLY A 352 -0.52 -12.71 -0.44
CA GLY A 352 -0.21 -12.68 0.99
C GLY A 352 -1.19 -13.53 1.80
N LEU A 353 -0.73 -14.12 2.89
CA LEU A 353 -1.59 -14.76 3.88
C LEU A 353 -2.42 -13.68 4.58
N VAL A 354 -3.74 -13.76 4.49
CA VAL A 354 -4.65 -12.75 5.09
C VAL A 354 -5.46 -13.27 6.26
N ALA A 355 -5.61 -14.59 6.39
CA ALA A 355 -6.24 -15.21 7.54
C ALA A 355 -5.82 -16.67 7.72
N GLU A 356 -5.73 -17.10 8.97
CA GLU A 356 -5.61 -18.51 9.36
C GLU A 356 -6.74 -18.86 10.33
N PHE A 357 -7.49 -19.91 10.03
CA PHE A 357 -8.65 -20.36 10.79
C PHE A 357 -8.35 -21.70 11.44
N SER A 358 -8.10 -21.70 12.75
CA SER A 358 -7.83 -22.92 13.49
C SER A 358 -9.09 -23.74 13.77
N SER A 359 -8.96 -25.05 13.61
CA SER A 359 -9.91 -26.12 13.94
C SER A 359 -11.31 -25.99 13.30
N PRO A 360 -11.47 -26.36 12.00
CA PRO A 360 -12.77 -26.36 11.33
C PRO A 360 -13.80 -27.28 12.01
N SER A 361 -13.32 -28.41 12.56
CA SER A 361 -14.13 -29.39 13.29
C SER A 361 -14.70 -28.85 14.61
N ALA A 362 -14.13 -27.77 15.16
CA ALA A 362 -14.59 -27.12 16.39
C ALA A 362 -15.64 -26.02 16.16
N LEU A 363 -16.29 -25.99 14.99
CA LEU A 363 -17.43 -25.12 14.65
C LEU A 363 -18.78 -25.80 14.91
N THR A 364 -18.84 -26.68 15.93
CA THR A 364 -20.07 -27.26 16.46
C THR A 364 -20.55 -26.49 17.71
N PRO A 365 -21.84 -26.10 17.79
CA PRO A 365 -22.91 -26.30 16.81
C PRO A 365 -22.75 -25.40 15.57
N CYS A 366 -23.38 -25.81 14.46
CA CYS A 366 -23.27 -25.26 13.09
C CYS A 366 -23.73 -23.79 12.91
N SER A 367 -23.90 -23.04 14.01
CA SER A 367 -24.12 -21.60 14.04
C SER A 367 -22.88 -20.82 14.51
N ALA A 368 -21.81 -21.51 14.91
CA ALA A 368 -20.58 -20.86 15.36
C ALA A 368 -19.88 -20.17 14.19
N LYS A 369 -19.66 -18.86 14.34
CA LYS A 369 -18.80 -18.04 13.49
C LYS A 369 -17.49 -17.84 14.23
N ARG A 370 -16.35 -18.14 13.60
CA ARG A 370 -15.04 -17.79 14.16
C ARG A 370 -14.45 -16.62 13.40
N THR A 371 -13.94 -15.64 14.14
CA THR A 371 -13.33 -14.43 13.62
C THR A 371 -11.83 -14.45 13.90
N TYR A 372 -11.03 -14.15 12.90
CA TYR A 372 -9.58 -14.00 12.98
C TYR A 372 -9.20 -12.70 12.27
N GLY A 373 -8.76 -11.72 13.04
CA GLY A 373 -8.54 -10.37 12.52
C GLY A 373 -9.81 -9.81 11.87
N THR A 374 -9.68 -9.38 10.61
CA THR A 374 -10.78 -8.82 9.80
C THR A 374 -11.54 -9.87 8.99
N TRP A 375 -11.31 -11.17 9.22
CA TRP A 375 -11.95 -12.26 8.48
C TRP A 375 -12.67 -13.22 9.41
N SER A 376 -13.66 -13.90 8.86
CA SER A 376 -14.45 -14.86 9.60
C SER A 376 -14.84 -16.07 8.77
N LEU A 377 -14.88 -17.23 9.42
CA LEU A 377 -15.26 -18.51 8.85
C LEU A 377 -16.57 -19.00 9.49
N ALA A 378 -17.50 -19.44 8.67
CA ALA A 378 -18.78 -20.02 9.08
C ALA A 378 -19.21 -21.17 8.12
N PRO A 379 -19.93 -22.20 8.59
CA PRO A 379 -20.50 -23.23 7.73
C PRO A 379 -21.72 -22.70 6.93
N THR A 380 -22.01 -23.28 5.77
CA THR A 380 -22.97 -22.68 4.82
C THR A 380 -24.47 -22.88 5.11
N ASN A 381 -24.96 -23.71 6.06
CA ASN A 381 -26.44 -23.83 6.30
C ASN A 381 -26.89 -24.44 7.65
N GLY A 382 -27.41 -23.61 8.57
CA GLY A 382 -28.46 -23.98 9.56
C GLY A 382 -28.18 -25.11 10.57
N PRO A 383 -29.13 -25.41 11.48
CA PRO A 383 -28.94 -26.31 12.64
C PRO A 383 -28.70 -27.80 12.29
N SER A 384 -28.65 -28.18 11.01
CA SER A 384 -28.38 -29.54 10.53
C SER A 384 -27.42 -29.52 9.33
N CYS A 385 -26.13 -29.22 9.54
CA CYS A 385 -25.12 -29.28 8.48
C CYS A 385 -24.53 -30.69 8.31
N PRO A 386 -24.54 -31.27 7.10
CA PRO A 386 -23.50 -32.20 6.66
C PRO A 386 -22.27 -31.36 6.25
N GLY A 387 -21.23 -31.38 7.08
CA GLY A 387 -20.08 -30.43 7.10
C GLY A 387 -19.15 -30.43 5.88
N SER A 388 -19.65 -30.08 4.70
CA SER A 388 -18.87 -30.05 3.46
C SER A 388 -18.67 -28.67 2.86
N ALA A 389 -19.42 -27.63 3.27
CA ALA A 389 -19.30 -26.29 2.69
C ALA A 389 -19.15 -25.18 3.75
N TRP A 390 -18.25 -24.26 3.45
CA TRP A 390 -17.72 -23.22 4.32
C TRP A 390 -17.75 -21.88 3.62
N TYR A 391 -17.83 -20.83 4.42
CA TYR A 391 -17.91 -19.45 3.98
C TYR A 391 -16.92 -18.60 4.76
N ILE A 392 -15.99 -17.97 4.04
CA ILE A 392 -15.13 -16.93 4.58
C ILE A 392 -15.71 -15.57 4.19
N SER A 393 -15.81 -14.66 5.15
CA SER A 393 -16.26 -13.29 4.92
C SER A 393 -15.47 -12.30 5.76
N ARG A 394 -15.28 -11.07 5.26
CA ARG A 394 -14.75 -10.00 6.11
C ARG A 394 -15.68 -9.70 7.28
N THR A 395 -15.10 -9.46 8.45
CA THR A 395 -15.81 -8.98 9.63
C THR A 395 -15.90 -7.47 9.59
N GLY A 396 -17.13 -6.98 9.68
CA GLY A 396 -17.42 -5.58 9.42
C GLY A 396 -17.48 -5.34 7.92
N SER A 397 -18.61 -4.82 7.48
CA SER A 397 -18.79 -4.44 6.09
C SER A 397 -18.17 -3.05 5.88
N GLN A 398 -17.42 -2.90 4.78
CA GLN A 398 -16.60 -1.73 4.51
C GLN A 398 -17.30 -0.80 3.53
N PRO A 399 -17.05 0.53 3.58
CA PRO A 399 -17.46 1.41 2.52
C PRO A 399 -16.79 1.00 1.21
N VAL A 400 -17.52 1.20 0.11
CA VAL A 400 -17.05 0.91 -1.26
C VAL A 400 -15.71 1.57 -1.56
N SER A 401 -15.45 2.76 -1.03
CA SER A 401 -14.19 3.50 -1.19
C SER A 401 -12.95 2.78 -0.66
N GLY A 402 -13.11 1.72 0.13
CA GLY A 402 -11.99 0.91 0.65
C GLY A 402 -11.41 -0.11 -0.32
N TYR A 403 -11.94 -0.23 -1.55
CA TYR A 403 -11.49 -1.18 -2.56
C TYR A 403 -10.80 -0.48 -3.73
N ALA A 404 -9.65 -1.02 -4.14
CA ALA A 404 -8.93 -0.61 -5.34
C ALA A 404 -9.58 -1.24 -6.57
N VAL A 405 -9.56 -0.53 -7.69
CA VAL A 405 -10.05 -1.07 -8.97
C VAL A 405 -9.10 -2.16 -9.46
N GLY A 406 -9.67 -3.27 -9.92
CA GLY A 406 -8.97 -4.37 -10.56
C GLY A 406 -9.28 -5.75 -9.97
N ASP A 407 -8.40 -6.70 -10.27
CA ASP A 407 -8.57 -8.10 -9.90
C ASP A 407 -8.06 -8.40 -8.48
N TYR A 408 -8.95 -8.95 -7.67
CA TYR A 408 -8.62 -9.59 -6.40
C TYR A 408 -8.61 -11.10 -6.60
N LEU A 409 -7.45 -11.72 -6.37
CA LEU A 409 -7.28 -13.16 -6.52
C LEU A 409 -7.24 -13.84 -5.15
N TYR A 410 -7.81 -15.05 -5.08
CA TYR A 410 -7.89 -15.83 -3.85
C TYR A 410 -7.55 -17.29 -4.08
N TYR A 411 -6.95 -17.92 -3.07
CA TYR A 411 -6.91 -19.37 -2.93
C TYR A 411 -6.92 -19.75 -1.44
N VAL A 412 -7.30 -21.00 -1.16
CA VAL A 412 -7.37 -21.56 0.20
C VAL A 412 -6.54 -22.83 0.26
N VAL A 413 -5.89 -23.07 1.39
CA VAL A 413 -5.14 -24.31 1.67
C VAL A 413 -5.59 -24.91 3.00
N ALA A 414 -5.60 -26.24 3.05
CA ALA A 414 -5.69 -26.98 4.31
C ALA A 414 -4.32 -27.05 4.97
N VAL A 415 -4.30 -27.06 6.31
CA VAL A 415 -3.08 -27.13 7.12
C VAL A 415 -3.20 -28.28 8.10
N ASP A 416 -2.13 -29.05 8.30
CA ASP A 416 -2.09 -30.15 9.27
C ASP A 416 -1.77 -29.68 10.70
N ALA A 417 -1.80 -30.59 11.68
CA ALA A 417 -1.52 -30.26 13.08
C ALA A 417 -0.08 -29.75 13.35
N SER A 418 0.85 -29.96 12.41
CA SER A 418 2.22 -29.46 12.48
C SER A 418 2.40 -28.08 11.85
N GLY A 419 1.33 -27.50 11.25
CA GLY A 419 1.36 -26.20 10.59
C GLY A 419 1.76 -26.27 9.11
N LYS A 420 1.82 -27.48 8.53
CA LYS A 420 2.25 -27.71 7.15
C LYS A 420 1.06 -27.72 6.18
N GLU A 421 1.25 -27.09 5.04
CA GLU A 421 0.18 -26.91 4.05
C GLU A 421 -0.03 -28.14 3.16
N GLY A 422 -1.29 -28.34 2.78
CA GLY A 422 -1.75 -29.35 1.84
C GLY A 422 -1.73 -28.89 0.39
N LEU A 423 -2.50 -29.57 -0.45
CA LEU A 423 -2.70 -29.14 -1.83
C LEU A 423 -3.47 -27.80 -1.90
N VAL A 424 -3.11 -26.97 -2.88
CA VAL A 424 -3.74 -25.67 -3.13
C VAL A 424 -5.07 -25.83 -3.86
N SER A 425 -6.07 -25.04 -3.46
CA SER A 425 -7.30 -24.92 -4.23
C SER A 425 -7.02 -24.29 -5.61
N ALA A 426 -7.98 -24.40 -6.52
CA ALA A 426 -7.98 -23.55 -7.71
C ALA A 426 -7.97 -22.07 -7.29
N THR A 427 -7.20 -21.25 -8.00
CA THR A 427 -7.23 -19.80 -7.84
C THR A 427 -8.51 -19.24 -8.45
N VAL A 428 -9.17 -18.34 -7.73
CA VAL A 428 -10.38 -17.66 -8.20
C VAL A 428 -10.20 -16.15 -8.21
N LYS A 429 -11.04 -15.46 -8.97
CA LYS A 429 -10.94 -14.02 -9.22
C LYS A 429 -12.27 -13.32 -8.94
N ALA A 430 -12.22 -12.23 -8.17
CA ALA A 430 -13.26 -11.23 -8.11
C ALA A 430 -12.71 -9.89 -8.63
N THR A 431 -13.41 -9.25 -9.57
CA THR A 431 -12.97 -7.98 -10.15
C THR A 431 -13.82 -6.84 -9.60
N PHE A 432 -13.16 -5.83 -9.05
CA PHE A 432 -13.79 -4.56 -8.73
C PHE A 432 -13.59 -3.62 -9.91
N LEU A 433 -14.66 -3.32 -10.67
CA LEU A 433 -14.59 -2.44 -11.83
C LEU A 433 -14.56 -0.98 -11.40
N GLU A 434 -14.21 -0.10 -12.34
CA GLU A 434 -14.25 1.36 -12.14
C GLU A 434 -15.61 1.80 -11.58
N PRO A 435 -15.62 2.72 -10.60
CA PRO A 435 -16.87 3.28 -10.10
C PRO A 435 -17.48 4.23 -11.16
N PHE A 436 -18.79 4.45 -11.06
CA PHE A 436 -19.53 5.31 -12.00
C PHE A 436 -20.28 6.43 -11.29
N THR A 437 -20.63 7.49 -12.00
CA THR A 437 -21.42 8.58 -11.41
C THR A 437 -22.89 8.44 -11.80
N ILE A 438 -23.79 8.63 -10.83
CA ILE A 438 -25.24 8.70 -11.09
C ILE A 438 -25.50 9.99 -11.87
N GLN A 439 -26.14 9.88 -13.04
CA GLN A 439 -26.35 11.01 -13.95
C GLN A 439 -27.59 11.83 -13.57
N SER A 440 -28.62 11.18 -13.05
CA SER A 440 -29.85 11.85 -12.61
C SER A 440 -30.58 10.98 -11.57
N PRO A 441 -31.26 11.58 -10.57
CA PRO A 441 -31.33 13.01 -10.29
C PRO A 441 -30.08 13.54 -9.59
N THR A 442 -29.73 14.79 -9.86
CA THR A 442 -28.66 15.52 -9.15
C THR A 442 -29.27 16.54 -8.18
N MET A 443 -28.52 17.04 -7.20
CA MET A 443 -29.02 18.09 -6.29
C MET A 443 -29.45 19.38 -7.02
N ALA A 444 -28.87 19.66 -8.20
CA ALA A 444 -29.25 20.81 -9.03
C ALA A 444 -30.58 20.57 -9.78
N GLU A 445 -30.92 19.30 -10.01
CA GLU A 445 -32.13 18.86 -10.69
C GLU A 445 -33.10 18.27 -9.66
N SER A 446 -33.69 19.10 -8.80
CA SER A 446 -34.79 18.65 -7.93
C SER A 446 -35.91 18.09 -8.81
N PRO A 447 -36.19 16.77 -8.80
CA PRO A 447 -37.15 16.21 -9.73
C PRO A 447 -38.53 16.77 -9.41
N VAL A 448 -39.23 17.22 -10.44
CA VAL A 448 -40.60 17.76 -10.33
C VAL A 448 -41.64 16.64 -10.19
N SER A 449 -41.21 15.49 -9.68
CA SER A 449 -41.99 14.26 -9.58
C SER A 449 -41.66 13.57 -8.26
N LEU A 450 -42.70 13.07 -7.60
CA LEU A 450 -42.56 12.20 -6.42
C LEU A 450 -42.10 10.77 -6.81
N THR A 451 -41.98 10.50 -8.10
CA THR A 451 -41.46 9.27 -8.71
C THR A 451 -40.33 9.61 -9.70
N PRO A 452 -39.14 10.00 -9.21
CA PRO A 452 -38.02 10.38 -10.07
C PRO A 452 -37.52 9.20 -10.91
N THR A 453 -36.85 9.51 -12.02
CA THR A 453 -36.16 8.51 -12.84
C THR A 453 -34.66 8.56 -12.56
N PHE A 454 -34.10 7.42 -12.18
CA PHE A 454 -32.66 7.26 -11.96
C PHE A 454 -31.98 6.87 -13.25
N VAL A 455 -30.88 7.54 -13.57
CA VAL A 455 -30.08 7.27 -14.77
C VAL A 455 -28.60 7.16 -14.40
N TRP A 456 -27.90 6.16 -14.94
CA TRP A 456 -26.48 5.94 -14.72
C TRP A 456 -25.83 5.26 -15.93
N PRO A 457 -24.52 5.44 -16.16
CA PRO A 457 -23.83 4.75 -17.22
C PRO A 457 -23.59 3.28 -16.85
N VAL A 458 -23.68 2.40 -17.83
CA VAL A 458 -23.23 1.01 -17.66
C VAL A 458 -21.72 0.97 -17.86
N VAL A 459 -21.00 0.59 -16.81
CA VAL A 459 -19.54 0.49 -16.82
C VAL A 459 -19.09 -0.51 -17.88
N SER A 460 -18.01 -0.22 -18.60
CA SER A 460 -17.43 -1.18 -19.54
C SER A 460 -16.67 -2.28 -18.81
N GLY A 461 -16.63 -3.49 -19.36
CA GLY A 461 -15.82 -4.59 -18.82
C GLY A 461 -16.63 -5.72 -18.15
N TRP A 462 -17.96 -5.61 -18.12
CA TRP A 462 -18.81 -6.71 -17.70
C TRP A 462 -18.70 -7.91 -18.67
N PRO A 463 -18.52 -9.15 -18.18
CA PRO A 463 -18.42 -10.34 -19.03
C PRO A 463 -19.77 -10.72 -19.65
N ARG A 464 -20.87 -10.28 -19.04
CA ARG A 464 -22.25 -10.53 -19.44
C ARG A 464 -23.13 -9.35 -19.03
N THR A 465 -24.41 -9.40 -19.37
CA THR A 465 -25.41 -8.42 -18.93
C THR A 465 -25.38 -8.28 -17.41
N PRO A 466 -24.97 -7.11 -16.88
CA PRO A 466 -24.97 -6.88 -15.44
C PRO A 466 -26.40 -6.70 -14.93
N SER A 467 -26.59 -7.09 -13.68
CA SER A 467 -27.77 -6.69 -12.91
C SER A 467 -27.39 -5.52 -12.02
N TYR A 468 -28.22 -4.49 -12.05
CA TYR A 468 -28.08 -3.34 -11.18
C TYR A 468 -29.11 -3.38 -10.07
N TRP A 469 -28.71 -2.95 -8.90
CA TRP A 469 -29.55 -2.77 -7.74
C TRP A 469 -29.52 -1.32 -7.32
N ILE A 470 -30.69 -0.81 -6.97
CA ILE A 470 -30.90 0.57 -6.57
C ILE A 470 -31.55 0.55 -5.20
N ALA A 471 -31.06 1.40 -4.31
CA ALA A 471 -31.67 1.66 -3.00
C ALA A 471 -31.90 3.15 -2.83
N VAL A 472 -33.05 3.53 -2.27
CA VAL A 472 -33.43 4.92 -1.98
C VAL A 472 -33.94 5.00 -0.55
N ALA A 473 -33.34 5.88 0.25
CA ALA A 473 -33.72 6.09 1.65
C ALA A 473 -33.70 7.57 2.03
N PRO A 474 -34.49 8.01 3.01
CA PRO A 474 -34.35 9.33 3.61
C PRO A 474 -32.93 9.55 4.16
N SER A 475 -32.32 10.68 3.81
CA SER A 475 -30.94 11.01 4.17
C SER A 475 -30.75 11.24 5.68
N ASP A 476 -31.83 11.60 6.38
CA ASP A 476 -31.87 11.73 7.84
C ASP A 476 -31.94 10.38 8.58
N GLY A 477 -31.97 9.26 7.84
CA GLY A 477 -32.09 7.91 8.40
C GLY A 477 -33.50 7.56 8.89
N THR A 478 -34.48 8.45 8.71
CA THR A 478 -35.85 8.27 9.20
C THR A 478 -36.74 7.61 8.16
N GLY A 479 -37.01 6.31 8.30
CA GLY A 479 -38.02 5.61 7.49
C GLY A 479 -37.50 4.32 6.84
N GLN A 480 -38.36 3.72 6.01
CA GLN A 480 -38.03 2.51 5.27
C GLN A 480 -37.24 2.84 4.01
N THR A 481 -36.31 1.95 3.66
CA THR A 481 -35.57 2.02 2.41
C THR A 481 -36.27 1.20 1.36
N TRP A 482 -36.51 1.83 0.22
CA TRP A 482 -36.97 1.15 -0.97
C TRP A 482 -35.78 0.60 -1.73
N TRP A 483 -35.90 -0.60 -2.29
CA TRP A 483 -34.89 -1.19 -3.14
C TRP A 483 -35.52 -1.91 -4.32
N SER A 484 -34.80 -1.97 -5.43
CA SER A 484 -35.20 -2.68 -6.64
C SER A 484 -33.97 -3.17 -7.38
N SER A 485 -34.14 -4.18 -8.22
CA SER A 485 -33.09 -4.68 -9.11
C SER A 485 -33.60 -4.81 -10.54
N LEU A 486 -32.70 -4.65 -11.51
CA LEU A 486 -33.00 -4.83 -12.92
C LEU A 486 -31.76 -5.24 -13.73
N SER A 487 -31.94 -6.06 -14.76
CA SER A 487 -30.89 -6.35 -15.73
C SER A 487 -30.84 -5.26 -16.79
N VAL A 488 -29.67 -4.65 -17.01
CA VAL A 488 -29.52 -3.53 -17.94
C VAL A 488 -28.95 -4.02 -19.27
N TYR A 489 -29.68 -3.79 -20.35
CA TYR A 489 -29.25 -4.10 -21.72
C TYR A 489 -28.90 -2.78 -22.44
N GLY A 490 -27.60 -2.48 -22.56
CA GLY A 490 -27.12 -1.28 -23.25
C GLY A 490 -26.05 -0.53 -22.47
N SER A 491 -25.78 0.71 -22.89
CA SER A 491 -24.76 1.58 -22.30
C SER A 491 -25.27 2.48 -21.18
N VAL A 492 -26.59 2.52 -20.95
CA VAL A 492 -27.24 3.37 -19.95
C VAL A 492 -28.27 2.55 -19.18
N GLY A 493 -28.18 2.57 -17.87
CA GLY A 493 -29.20 2.06 -16.97
C GLY A 493 -30.22 3.17 -16.66
N SER A 494 -31.50 2.79 -16.65
CA SER A 494 -32.59 3.69 -16.27
C SER A 494 -33.64 2.95 -15.47
N LYS A 495 -34.11 3.55 -14.38
CA LYS A 495 -35.18 3.02 -13.53
C LYS A 495 -36.06 4.16 -13.02
N VAL A 496 -37.35 4.11 -13.34
CA VAL A 496 -38.35 4.94 -12.68
C VAL A 496 -38.57 4.42 -11.27
N TYR A 497 -38.56 5.31 -10.28
CA TYR A 497 -38.92 4.99 -8.90
C TYR A 497 -40.37 4.51 -8.85
N ASP A 498 -40.56 3.26 -8.42
CA ASP A 498 -41.87 2.60 -8.33
C ASP A 498 -42.29 2.31 -6.87
N GLY A 499 -41.59 2.92 -5.91
CA GLY A 499 -41.91 2.83 -4.49
C GLY A 499 -43.00 3.80 -4.04
N PRO A 500 -43.26 3.88 -2.71
CA PRO A 500 -44.19 4.84 -2.14
C PRO A 500 -43.79 6.28 -2.43
N ALA A 501 -44.75 7.16 -2.71
CA ALA A 501 -44.52 8.56 -3.05
C ALA A 501 -43.57 9.24 -2.05
N LEU A 502 -42.54 9.91 -2.57
CA LEU A 502 -41.52 10.59 -1.78
C LEU A 502 -42.08 11.89 -1.17
N ASP A 503 -41.63 12.25 0.04
CA ASP A 503 -42.02 13.47 0.77
C ASP A 503 -41.18 14.66 0.28
N PRO A 504 -41.78 15.72 -0.28
CA PRO A 504 -41.05 16.92 -0.73
C PRO A 504 -40.26 17.65 0.36
N ASN A 505 -40.60 17.44 1.63
CA ASN A 505 -39.91 18.07 2.75
C ASN A 505 -38.65 17.30 3.21
N LYS A 506 -38.38 16.14 2.62
CA LYS A 506 -37.24 15.29 2.96
C LYS A 506 -36.19 15.28 1.87
N GLU A 507 -34.95 15.10 2.31
CA GLU A 507 -33.83 14.78 1.44
C GLU A 507 -33.68 13.26 1.37
N TYR A 508 -33.36 12.77 0.18
CA TYR A 508 -33.21 11.35 -0.10
C TYR A 508 -31.82 11.06 -0.62
N THR A 509 -31.29 9.92 -0.22
CA THR A 509 -30.05 9.36 -0.72
C THR A 509 -30.34 8.17 -1.63
N VAL A 510 -29.65 8.10 -2.76
CA VAL A 510 -29.70 6.96 -3.68
C VAL A 510 -28.33 6.27 -3.76
N TRP A 511 -28.38 4.94 -3.78
CA TRP A 511 -27.23 4.10 -4.06
C TRP A 511 -27.52 3.18 -5.23
N ILE A 512 -26.55 3.06 -6.15
CA ILE A 512 -26.64 2.15 -7.29
C ILE A 512 -25.37 1.31 -7.33
N TYR A 513 -25.55 -0.01 -7.48
CA TYR A 513 -24.44 -0.93 -7.72
C TYR A 513 -24.76 -1.88 -8.86
N GLY A 514 -23.74 -2.24 -9.62
CA GLY A 514 -23.80 -3.28 -10.64
C GLY A 514 -23.12 -4.54 -10.13
N HIS A 515 -23.67 -5.69 -10.52
CA HIS A 515 -23.10 -7.00 -10.25
C HIS A 515 -23.27 -7.89 -11.48
N SER A 516 -22.23 -8.66 -11.81
CA SER A 516 -22.29 -9.70 -12.81
C SER A 516 -21.72 -10.98 -12.22
N HIS A 517 -22.57 -12.01 -12.17
CA HIS A 517 -22.23 -13.31 -11.64
C HIS A 517 -22.31 -14.39 -12.71
N ASN A 518 -21.27 -15.22 -12.83
CA ASN A 518 -21.32 -16.43 -13.65
C ASN A 518 -21.89 -17.60 -12.83
N THR A 519 -22.82 -18.38 -13.39
CA THR A 519 -23.40 -19.58 -12.78
C THR A 519 -22.37 -20.65 -12.40
N ASN A 520 -21.17 -20.59 -12.98
CA ASN A 520 -20.05 -21.49 -12.69
C ASN A 520 -19.05 -20.91 -11.65
N GLN A 521 -19.28 -19.68 -11.15
CA GLN A 521 -18.54 -18.98 -10.08
C GLN A 521 -17.02 -18.87 -10.18
N SER A 522 -16.44 -18.99 -11.39
CA SER A 522 -15.02 -18.69 -11.58
C SER A 522 -14.73 -17.19 -11.61
N GLU A 523 -15.74 -16.36 -11.91
CA GLU A 523 -15.60 -14.91 -12.07
C GLU A 523 -16.84 -14.20 -11.49
N ASP A 524 -16.58 -13.27 -10.58
CA ASP A 524 -17.57 -12.38 -9.96
C ASP A 524 -17.07 -10.94 -10.15
N GLN A 525 -17.94 -10.05 -10.61
CA GLN A 525 -17.58 -8.65 -10.82
C GLN A 525 -18.59 -7.73 -10.18
N SER A 526 -18.09 -6.63 -9.63
CA SER A 526 -18.90 -5.59 -9.02
C SER A 526 -18.42 -4.20 -9.42
N SER A 527 -19.36 -3.25 -9.49
CA SER A 527 -19.09 -1.83 -9.68
C SER A 527 -20.11 -1.03 -8.87
N PHE A 528 -19.75 0.18 -8.44
CA PHE A 528 -20.57 0.99 -7.56
C PHE A 528 -20.57 2.45 -7.99
N ALA A 529 -21.61 3.18 -7.57
CA ALA A 529 -21.61 4.62 -7.69
C ALA A 529 -20.41 5.24 -6.92
N SER A 530 -19.69 6.18 -7.53
CA SER A 530 -18.46 6.81 -7.02
C SER A 530 -18.66 7.73 -5.81
N GLY A 531 -19.85 7.71 -5.20
CA GLY A 531 -20.22 8.55 -4.08
C GLY A 531 -21.68 8.41 -3.70
N THR A 532 -22.04 9.05 -2.59
CA THR A 532 -23.41 9.17 -2.12
C THR A 532 -24.11 10.30 -2.88
N GLN A 533 -25.14 9.99 -3.67
CA GLN A 533 -25.94 11.01 -4.36
C GLN A 533 -27.18 11.32 -3.52
N THR A 534 -27.38 12.61 -3.18
CA THR A 534 -28.62 13.09 -2.56
C THR A 534 -29.47 13.91 -3.53
N PHE A 535 -30.77 13.95 -3.28
CA PHE A 535 -31.75 14.71 -4.07
C PHE A 535 -33.00 15.06 -3.23
N ARG A 536 -33.79 16.03 -3.70
CA ARG A 536 -35.11 16.40 -3.14
C ARG A 536 -36.15 16.38 -4.24
N VAL A 537 -37.37 15.94 -3.94
CA VAL A 537 -38.49 15.97 -4.88
C VAL A 537 -39.34 17.24 -4.69
N SER A 538 -40.00 17.70 -5.75
CA SER A 538 -41.02 18.75 -5.67
C SER A 538 -42.36 18.27 -6.22
N ALA A 539 -43.45 18.75 -5.63
CA ALA A 539 -44.82 18.47 -6.06
C ALA A 539 -45.37 19.47 -7.09
N THR A 540 -44.66 20.57 -7.37
CA THR A 540 -45.15 21.65 -8.26
C THR A 540 -44.54 21.52 -9.66
N SER A 541 -45.35 21.14 -10.66
CA SER A 541 -45.02 21.27 -12.10
C SER A 541 -44.51 22.68 -12.42
N PRO A 542 -43.51 22.86 -13.31
CA PRO A 542 -43.03 24.19 -13.71
C PRO A 542 -44.14 25.11 -14.24
#